data_AF-A0A225DZX9-F1
#
_entry.id   AF-A0A225DZX9-F1
#
_cell.length_a   1.000
_cell.length_b   1.000
_cell.length_c   1.000
_cell.angle_alpha   90.00
_cell.angle_beta   90.00
_cell.angle_gamma   90.00
#
_symmetry.space_group_name_H-M   'P 1'
#
loop_
_entity.id
_entity.type
_entity.pdbx_description
1 polymer ?
#
loop_
_entity_poly.entity_id
_entity_poly.type
_entity_poly.pdbx_seq_one_letter_code
_entity_poly.pdbx_strand_id
1 'polypeptide(L)'
;MEAFELHFAADGEVRGHGRDVVGRFTFHGTFDKSTGRTLLVKQYLGKHRVDYDGRPDGEGSILGMWTVRVQIGEQEWVNKGPFLMKPDVANLGENEPISEYRK
;
A
#
# COMPACT_ATOMS: atom_id res chain seq x y z
N MET A 1 8.04 5.92 17.04
CA MET A 1 7.12 5.13 16.19
C MET A 1 7.91 4.80 14.93
N GLU A 2 7.88 3.56 14.45
CA GLU A 2 8.59 3.18 13.21
C GLU A 2 7.68 3.60 12.05
N ALA A 3 8.19 4.43 11.13
CA ALA A 3 7.41 4.99 10.04
C ALA A 3 6.93 3.88 9.10
N PHE A 4 5.78 4.11 8.44
CA PHE A 4 5.35 3.25 7.36
C PHE A 4 5.97 3.75 6.07
N GLU A 5 6.83 2.92 5.47
CA GLU A 5 7.54 3.24 4.24
C GLU A 5 7.30 2.19 3.17
N LEU A 6 7.14 2.65 1.92
CA LEU A 6 7.11 1.83 0.72
C LEU A 6 8.15 2.35 -0.28
N HIS A 7 8.94 1.44 -0.84
CA HIS A 7 9.92 1.70 -1.88
C HIS A 7 9.51 0.96 -3.15
N PHE A 8 9.40 1.71 -4.23
CA PHE A 8 9.05 1.21 -5.56
C PHE A 8 10.34 1.14 -6.39
N ALA A 9 10.77 -0.05 -6.73
CA ALA A 9 11.98 -0.27 -7.52
C ALA A 9 11.71 -0.11 -9.02
N ALA A 10 12.73 0.24 -9.80
CA ALA A 10 12.58 0.50 -11.22
C ALA A 10 12.11 -0.73 -12.03
N ASP A 11 12.29 -1.95 -11.50
CA ASP A 11 11.89 -3.22 -12.11
C ASP A 11 10.43 -3.61 -11.84
N GLY A 12 9.72 -2.88 -10.99
CA GLY A 12 8.35 -3.19 -10.60
C GLY A 12 8.23 -3.84 -9.22
N GLU A 13 9.33 -4.13 -8.52
CA GLU A 13 9.25 -4.64 -7.14
C GLU A 13 8.83 -3.54 -6.17
N VAL A 14 8.00 -3.90 -5.18
CA VAL A 14 7.67 -3.02 -4.05
C VAL A 14 8.08 -3.69 -2.75
N ARG A 15 8.86 -2.97 -1.94
CA ARG A 15 9.22 -3.37 -0.57
C ARG A 15 8.83 -2.30 0.42
N GLY A 16 8.57 -2.69 1.66
CA GLY A 16 8.29 -1.73 2.70
C GLY A 16 8.29 -2.32 4.09
N HIS A 17 8.13 -1.46 5.08
CA HIS A 17 8.12 -1.85 6.48
C HIS A 17 7.42 -0.78 7.33
N GLY A 18 7.18 -1.12 8.59
CA GLY A 18 6.68 -0.17 9.57
C GLY A 18 6.09 -0.85 10.80
N ARG A 19 5.47 -0.04 11.64
CA ARG A 19 4.79 -0.51 12.85
C ARG A 19 3.50 0.26 13.08
N ASP A 20 2.44 -0.47 13.40
CA ASP A 20 1.17 0.10 13.86
C ASP A 20 0.73 -0.55 15.19
N VAL A 21 -0.54 -0.32 15.56
CA VAL A 21 -1.21 -0.89 16.74
C VAL A 21 -1.20 -2.42 16.78
N VAL A 22 -1.22 -3.10 15.63
CA VAL A 22 -1.18 -4.56 15.55
C VAL A 22 0.24 -5.08 15.77
N GLY A 23 1.25 -4.37 15.26
CA GLY A 23 2.66 -4.68 15.49
C GLY A 23 3.57 -4.27 14.33
N ARG A 24 4.80 -4.80 14.33
CA ARG A 24 5.74 -4.64 13.22
C ARG A 24 5.30 -5.45 12.00
N PHE A 25 5.53 -4.90 10.82
CA PHE A 25 5.19 -5.55 9.57
C PHE A 25 6.20 -5.26 8.46
N THR A 26 6.18 -6.11 7.43
CA THR A 26 6.85 -5.88 6.14
C THR A 26 5.83 -5.84 5.01
N PHE A 27 6.13 -5.10 3.97
CA PHE A 27 5.43 -5.11 2.70
C PHE A 27 6.31 -5.74 1.61
N HIS A 28 5.74 -6.63 0.81
CA HIS A 28 6.34 -7.13 -0.43
C HIS A 28 5.28 -7.20 -1.51
N GLY A 29 5.63 -6.90 -2.76
CA GLY A 29 4.69 -6.93 -3.84
C GLY A 29 5.25 -6.44 -5.16
N THR A 30 4.35 -6.13 -6.09
CA THR A 30 4.68 -5.62 -7.41
C THR A 30 3.81 -4.43 -7.77
N PHE A 31 4.34 -3.57 -8.63
CA PHE A 31 3.55 -2.58 -9.35
C PHE A 31 3.82 -2.71 -10.84
N ASP A 32 2.76 -2.60 -11.62
CA ASP A 32 2.81 -2.56 -13.06
C ASP A 32 3.03 -1.12 -13.52
N LYS A 33 4.16 -0.85 -14.16
CA LYS A 33 4.52 0.49 -14.67
C LYS A 33 3.59 1.01 -15.76
N SER A 34 2.94 0.12 -16.51
CA SER A 34 2.04 0.50 -17.60
C SER A 34 0.63 0.86 -17.11
N THR A 35 0.15 0.20 -16.06
CA THR A 35 -1.22 0.38 -15.55
C THR A 35 -1.29 1.07 -14.19
N GLY A 36 -0.17 1.14 -13.47
CA GLY A 36 -0.10 1.54 -12.06
C GLY A 36 -0.71 0.53 -11.09
N ARG A 37 -1.21 -0.62 -11.55
CA ARG A 37 -1.81 -1.62 -10.67
C ARG A 37 -0.75 -2.12 -9.69
N THR A 38 -1.09 -2.10 -8.41
CA THR A 38 -0.17 -2.39 -7.31
C THR A 38 -0.74 -3.53 -6.48
N LEU A 39 -0.01 -4.65 -6.40
CA LEU A 39 -0.37 -5.83 -5.63
C LEU A 39 0.62 -5.99 -4.49
N LEU A 40 0.15 -5.89 -3.24
CA LEU A 40 1.01 -5.92 -2.07
C LEU A 40 0.56 -6.93 -1.03
N VAL A 41 1.52 -7.46 -0.28
CA VAL A 41 1.30 -8.29 0.89
C VAL A 41 1.93 -7.61 2.09
N LYS A 42 1.10 -7.21 3.06
CA LYS A 42 1.53 -6.77 4.39
C LYS A 42 1.60 -7.98 5.31
N GLN A 43 2.79 -8.37 5.73
CA GLN A 43 3.01 -9.45 6.68
C GLN A 43 3.31 -8.87 8.06
N TYR A 44 2.41 -9.05 9.03
CA TYR A 44 2.73 -8.77 10.43
C TYR A 44 3.66 -9.88 10.96
N LEU A 45 4.78 -9.51 11.59
CA LEU A 45 5.80 -10.48 12.00
C LEU A 45 5.22 -11.49 13.00
N GLY A 46 5.31 -12.79 12.66
CA GLY A 46 4.77 -13.88 13.47
C GLY A 46 3.24 -13.92 13.58
N LYS A 47 2.51 -13.21 12.72
CA LYS A 47 1.04 -13.10 12.74
C LYS A 47 0.44 -13.29 11.34
N HIS A 48 -0.73 -12.71 11.10
CA HIS A 48 -1.45 -12.78 9.83
C HIS A 48 -0.86 -11.85 8.78
N ARG A 49 -1.25 -12.09 7.52
CA ARG A 49 -0.99 -11.19 6.39
C ARG A 49 -2.27 -10.49 5.94
N VAL A 50 -2.09 -9.38 5.23
CA VAL A 50 -3.14 -8.62 4.54
C VAL A 50 -2.72 -8.46 3.09
N ASP A 51 -3.58 -8.87 2.17
CA ASP A 51 -3.38 -8.72 0.73
C ASP A 51 -4.02 -7.41 0.27
N TYR A 52 -3.32 -6.60 -0.52
CA TYR A 52 -3.80 -5.33 -1.09
C TYR A 52 -3.78 -5.42 -2.62
N ASP A 53 -4.89 -5.07 -3.26
CA ASP A 53 -5.00 -4.87 -4.71
C ASP A 53 -5.45 -3.44 -4.98
N GLY A 54 -4.55 -2.64 -5.53
CA GLY A 54 -4.74 -1.21 -5.71
C GLY A 54 -4.45 -0.70 -7.12
N ARG A 55 -4.94 0.49 -7.40
CA ARG A 55 -4.75 1.25 -8.65
C ARG A 55 -4.50 2.73 -8.33
N PRO A 56 -3.83 3.47 -9.22
CA PRO A 56 -3.68 4.90 -9.05
C PRO A 56 -5.05 5.60 -9.09
N ASP A 57 -5.24 6.61 -8.25
CA ASP A 57 -6.40 7.51 -8.29
C ASP A 57 -6.29 8.58 -9.39
N GLY A 58 -5.09 8.75 -9.97
CA GLY A 58 -4.76 9.80 -10.93
C GLY A 58 -4.15 11.06 -10.30
N GLU A 59 -4.13 11.14 -8.97
CA GLU A 59 -3.63 12.27 -8.17
C GLU A 59 -2.44 11.88 -7.28
N GLY A 60 -1.87 10.70 -7.51
CA GLY A 60 -0.68 10.20 -6.81
C GLY A 60 -0.98 9.31 -5.60
N SER A 61 -2.23 8.96 -5.35
CA SER A 61 -2.61 7.96 -4.34
C SER A 61 -2.87 6.59 -4.95
N ILE A 62 -2.80 5.56 -4.12
CA ILE A 62 -3.22 4.20 -4.47
C ILE A 62 -4.51 3.89 -3.72
N LEU A 63 -5.59 3.61 -4.43
CA LEU A 63 -6.86 3.15 -3.85
C LEU A 63 -7.13 1.69 -4.22
N GLY A 64 -7.89 0.98 -3.40
CA GLY A 64 -8.24 -0.39 -3.72
C GLY A 64 -8.92 -1.14 -2.60
N MET A 65 -8.79 -2.46 -2.63
CA MET A 65 -9.35 -3.36 -1.62
C MET A 65 -8.24 -4.10 -0.89
N TRP A 66 -8.32 -4.13 0.44
CA TRP A 66 -7.54 -5.05 1.25
C TRP A 66 -8.35 -6.31 1.55
N THR A 67 -7.68 -7.43 1.75
CA THR A 67 -8.27 -8.71 2.15
C THR A 67 -7.42 -9.36 3.25
N VAL A 68 -8.07 -9.82 4.31
CA VAL A 68 -7.49 -10.72 5.32
C VAL A 68 -8.21 -12.05 5.24
N ARG A 69 -7.43 -13.14 5.24
CA ARG A 69 -7.92 -14.52 5.25
C ARG A 69 -7.38 -15.23 6.48
N VAL A 70 -8.27 -15.85 7.24
CA VAL A 70 -7.93 -16.63 8.42
C VAL A 70 -8.59 -18.00 8.29
N GLN A 71 -7.80 -19.06 8.36
CA GLN A 71 -8.31 -20.42 8.37
C GLN A 71 -8.43 -20.91 9.81
N ILE A 72 -9.60 -21.43 10.18
CA ILE A 72 -9.89 -22.01 11.49
C ILE A 72 -10.51 -23.39 11.24
N GLY A 73 -9.71 -24.44 11.43
CA GLY A 73 -10.09 -25.80 11.04
C GLY A 73 -10.35 -25.90 9.53
N GLU A 74 -11.53 -26.36 9.16
CA GLU A 74 -11.99 -26.48 7.77
C GLU A 74 -12.65 -25.19 7.24
N GLN A 75 -12.87 -24.18 8.09
CA GLN A 75 -13.55 -22.94 7.70
C GLN A 75 -12.54 -21.83 7.36
N GLU A 76 -12.80 -21.11 6.26
CA GLU A 76 -12.10 -19.87 5.91
C GLU A 76 -12.95 -18.65 6.28
N TRP A 77 -12.37 -17.73 7.06
CA TRP A 77 -12.93 -16.41 7.33
C TRP A 77 -12.23 -15.38 6.45
N VAL A 78 -13.02 -14.63 5.69
CA VAL A 78 -12.53 -13.60 4.78
C VAL A 78 -13.11 -12.25 5.19
N ASN A 79 -12.24 -11.30 5.52
CA ASN A 79 -12.61 -9.91 5.77
C ASN A 79 -11.96 -9.00 4.71
N LYS A 80 -12.68 -7.98 4.26
CA LYS A 80 -12.23 -7.07 3.19
C LYS A 80 -12.73 -5.66 3.45
N GLY A 81 -12.02 -4.68 2.92
CA GLY A 81 -12.46 -3.29 2.96
C GLY A 81 -11.70 -2.41 1.98
N PRO A 82 -12.19 -1.18 1.74
CA PRO A 82 -11.49 -0.22 0.92
C PRO A 82 -10.22 0.26 1.63
N PHE A 83 -9.24 0.71 0.86
CA PHE A 83 -8.10 1.47 1.36
C PHE A 83 -7.75 2.63 0.43
N LEU A 84 -7.02 3.59 0.99
CA LEU A 84 -6.32 4.64 0.28
C LEU A 84 -4.93 4.77 0.91
N MET A 85 -3.87 4.73 0.09
CA MET A 85 -2.49 5.04 0.50
C MET A 85 -2.06 6.30 -0.22
N LYS A 86 -1.65 7.32 0.55
CA LYS A 86 -1.10 8.56 0.04
C LYS A 86 0.39 8.63 0.39
N PRO A 87 1.26 9.07 -0.53
CA PRO A 87 2.63 9.40 -0.18
C PRO A 87 2.63 10.53 0.85
N ASP A 88 3.56 10.47 1.79
CA ASP A 88 3.84 11.60 2.68
C ASP A 88 4.63 12.67 1.89
N VAL A 89 3.91 13.47 1.11
CA VAL A 89 4.44 14.67 0.49
C VAL A 89 4.39 15.78 1.54
N ALA A 90 5.45 15.89 2.33
CA ALA A 90 5.64 17.04 3.20
C ALA A 90 5.38 18.32 2.40
N ASN A 91 4.49 19.18 2.92
CA ASN A 91 4.12 20.50 2.41
C ASN A 91 5.15 21.05 1.40
N LEU A 92 4.81 20.98 0.12
CA LEU A 92 5.39 21.87 -0.88
C LEU A 92 5.26 23.28 -0.28
N GLY A 93 6.37 23.98 -0.03
CA GLY A 93 6.36 25.24 0.71
C GLY A 93 5.31 26.21 0.15
N GLU A 94 4.78 27.12 0.96
CA GLU A 94 3.62 28.01 0.65
C GLU A 94 3.69 28.76 -0.71
N ASN A 95 4.84 28.76 -1.39
CA ASN A 95 5.08 29.42 -2.68
C ASN A 95 5.44 28.45 -3.83
N GLU A 96 5.22 27.14 -3.69
CA GLU A 96 5.45 26.21 -4.80
C GLU A 96 4.39 26.40 -5.89
N PRO A 97 4.78 26.57 -7.16
CA PRO A 97 3.84 26.82 -8.25
C PRO A 97 2.95 25.61 -8.49
N ILE A 98 1.63 25.83 -8.51
CA ILE A 98 0.65 24.81 -8.92
C ILE A 98 0.86 24.52 -10.40
N SER A 99 1.22 23.26 -10.71
CA SER A 99 1.32 22.78 -12.08
C SER A 99 0.01 22.06 -12.47
N GLU A 100 -0.81 22.69 -13.32
CA GLU A 100 -1.94 22.03 -13.98
C GLU A 100 -1.40 21.22 -15.17
N TYR A 101 -1.47 19.88 -15.10
CA TYR A 101 -1.20 19.05 -16.26
C TYR A 101 -2.41 19.09 -17.19
N ARG A 102 -2.31 19.84 -18.29
CA ARG A 102 -3.26 19.72 -19.41
C ARG A 102 -2.86 18.53 -20.27
N LYS A 103 -3.81 17.62 -20.50
CA LYS A 103 -3.71 16.53 -21.47
C LYS A 103 -3.67 17.06 -22.91
#